data_AF-A0A7T0BVT3-F1
#
_entry.id   AF-A0A7T0BVT3-F1
#
_cell.length_a   1.000
_cell.length_b   1.000
_cell.length_c   1.000
_cell.angle_alpha   90.00
_cell.angle_beta   90.00
_cell.angle_gamma   90.00
#
_symmetry.space_group_name_H-M   'P 1'
#
loop_
_entity.id
_entity.type
_entity.pdbx_description
1 polymer ?
#
loop_
_entity_poly.entity_id
_entity_poly.type
_entity_poly.pdbx_seq_one_letter_code
_entity_poly.pdbx_strand_id
1 'polypeptide(L)'
;MKSIDQKQWQEFVDKSGMVMPGKGPFIGPALSFKDPATRKMVIHFTDRDFPVGFSRKLGVLLSGQEAWYLFPRKCFFPIELYETNEISNLKHHLVQEWCKLLDDEHDLYVVGASGDVIISYGHLFMDEGLKVFIQNPELAETLLALLIDSGANAELISPTP
;
A
#
# COMPACT_ATOMS: atom_id res chain seq x y z
N MET A 1 -14.26 -9.46 -12.36
CA MET A 1 -13.35 -8.55 -11.63
C MET A 1 -13.86 -7.14 -11.82
N LYS A 2 -14.09 -6.41 -10.72
CA LYS A 2 -14.49 -5.01 -10.79
C LYS A 2 -13.25 -4.16 -11.10
N SER A 3 -13.45 -3.06 -11.81
CA SER A 3 -12.37 -2.15 -12.14
C SER A 3 -12.90 -0.73 -12.25
N ILE A 4 -12.04 0.25 -12.09
CA ILE A 4 -12.37 1.67 -12.24
C ILE A 4 -11.63 2.29 -13.41
N ASP A 5 -12.30 3.20 -14.12
CA ASP A 5 -11.70 3.97 -15.21
C ASP A 5 -10.92 5.19 -14.69
N GLN A 6 -10.31 5.93 -15.61
CA GLN A 6 -9.52 7.12 -15.30
C GLN A 6 -10.31 8.21 -14.59
N LYS A 7 -11.55 8.43 -15.01
CA LYS A 7 -12.39 9.48 -14.45
C LYS A 7 -12.77 9.13 -13.01
N GLN A 8 -13.19 7.89 -12.78
CA GLN A 8 -13.53 7.38 -11.47
C GLN A 8 -12.33 7.41 -10.51
N TRP A 9 -11.14 7.07 -11.00
CA TRP A 9 -9.92 7.15 -10.21
C TRP A 9 -9.56 8.59 -9.84
N GLN A 10 -9.66 9.53 -10.78
CA GLN A 10 -9.39 10.94 -10.50
C GLN A 10 -10.35 11.47 -9.43
N GLU A 11 -11.65 11.16 -9.54
CA GLU A 11 -12.65 11.50 -8.53
C GLU A 11 -12.34 10.88 -7.16
N PHE A 12 -11.82 9.64 -7.13
CA PHE A 12 -11.40 8.97 -5.90
C PHE A 12 -10.18 9.64 -5.26
N VAL A 13 -9.14 9.95 -6.04
CA VAL A 13 -7.93 10.64 -5.57
C VAL A 13 -8.28 12.02 -4.99
N ASP A 14 -9.16 12.76 -5.65
CA ASP A 14 -9.58 14.08 -5.20
C ASP A 14 -10.34 14.03 -3.87
N LYS A 15 -11.22 13.03 -3.69
CA LYS A 15 -12.00 12.82 -2.47
C LYS A 15 -11.17 12.31 -1.30
N SER A 16 -10.22 11.41 -1.55
CA SER A 16 -9.37 10.80 -0.51
C SER A 16 -8.24 11.73 -0.04
N GLY A 17 -8.11 12.92 -0.63
CA GLY A 17 -7.04 13.86 -0.27
C GLY A 17 -5.65 13.35 -0.66
N MET A 18 -5.55 12.46 -1.65
CA MET A 18 -4.29 11.98 -2.19
C MET A 18 -3.68 13.00 -3.16
N VAL A 19 -2.36 12.92 -3.33
CA VAL A 19 -1.60 13.69 -4.32
C VAL A 19 -0.94 12.72 -5.29
N MET A 20 -1.09 13.03 -6.57
CA MET A 20 -0.29 12.44 -7.64
C MET A 20 0.72 13.49 -8.10
N PRO A 21 2.03 13.26 -7.95
CA PRO A 21 3.03 14.20 -8.42
C PRO A 21 3.03 14.24 -9.95
N GLY A 22 2.90 15.45 -10.53
CA GLY A 22 3.00 15.69 -11.97
C GLY A 22 1.67 15.72 -12.74
N LYS A 23 1.73 16.20 -13.99
CA LYS A 23 0.60 16.27 -14.96
C LYS A 23 0.70 15.18 -16.05
N GLY A 24 1.56 14.18 -15.85
CA GLY A 24 1.75 13.10 -16.82
C GLY A 24 0.54 12.15 -16.86
N PRO A 25 0.34 11.41 -17.96
CA PRO A 25 -0.76 10.45 -18.09
C PRO A 25 -0.60 9.21 -17.18
N PHE A 26 0.52 9.11 -16.46
CA PHE A 26 0.87 7.99 -15.59
C PHE A 26 0.79 8.39 -14.12
N ILE A 27 0.11 7.58 -13.31
CA ILE A 27 0.01 7.71 -11.86
C ILE A 27 1.31 7.18 -11.24
N GLY A 28 2.32 8.01 -10.95
CA GLY A 28 3.39 7.49 -10.08
C GLY A 28 4.78 8.11 -10.15
N PRO A 29 4.99 9.32 -9.64
CA PRO A 29 6.29 9.61 -9.03
C PRO A 29 6.33 9.28 -7.53
N ALA A 30 5.20 9.30 -6.82
CA ALA A 30 5.01 8.88 -5.43
C ALA A 30 3.57 9.19 -5.01
N LEU A 31 2.71 8.18 -4.80
CA LEU A 31 1.39 8.45 -4.22
C LEU A 31 1.55 8.80 -2.74
N SER A 32 1.01 9.93 -2.30
CA SER A 32 1.02 10.37 -0.91
C SER A 32 -0.27 11.10 -0.57
N PHE A 33 -0.45 11.46 0.71
CA PHE A 33 -1.56 12.28 1.15
C PHE A 33 -1.19 13.77 1.20
N LYS A 34 -2.18 14.65 0.98
CA LYS A 34 -2.06 16.12 1.10
C LYS A 34 -1.82 16.56 2.53
N ASP A 35 -2.44 15.86 3.49
CA ASP A 35 -2.46 16.26 4.89
C ASP A 35 -1.16 15.85 5.60
N PRO A 36 -0.43 16.79 6.22
CA PRO A 36 0.72 16.47 7.04
C PRO A 36 0.37 15.59 8.26
N ALA A 37 -0.87 15.56 8.75
CA ALA A 37 -1.27 14.72 9.89
C ALA A 37 -1.14 13.20 9.63
N THR A 38 -1.02 12.81 8.37
CA THR A 38 -0.83 11.42 7.92
C THR A 38 0.30 10.72 8.68
N ARG A 39 0.02 9.51 9.16
CA ARG A 39 1.02 8.65 9.78
C ARG A 39 1.75 7.82 8.73
N LYS A 40 3.08 7.74 8.83
CA LYS A 40 3.87 6.82 8.01
C LYS A 40 4.33 5.67 8.89
N MET A 41 3.93 4.45 8.54
CA MET A 41 4.45 3.23 9.12
C MET A 41 5.51 2.63 8.19
N VAL A 42 6.59 2.14 8.77
CA VAL A 42 7.64 1.40 8.05
C VAL A 42 7.76 0.01 8.65
N ILE A 43 7.72 -1.02 7.82
CA ILE A 43 7.77 -2.42 8.24
C ILE A 43 9.01 -3.05 7.63
N HIS A 44 9.93 -3.49 8.48
CA HIS A 44 11.18 -4.10 8.05
C HIS A 44 11.00 -5.62 7.89
N PHE A 45 11.53 -6.12 6.78
CA PHE A 45 11.56 -7.53 6.45
C PHE A 45 13.01 -7.99 6.29
N THR A 46 13.25 -9.25 6.61
CA THR A 46 14.48 -9.98 6.36
C THR A 46 14.18 -11.16 5.45
N ASP A 47 15.20 -11.75 4.82
CA ASP A 47 15.01 -12.95 3.98
C ASP A 47 14.26 -14.08 4.70
N ARG A 48 14.41 -14.19 6.03
CA ARG A 48 13.75 -15.22 6.85
C ARG A 48 12.25 -15.02 6.99
N ASP A 49 11.75 -13.83 6.71
CA ASP A 49 10.32 -13.56 6.72
C ASP A 49 9.61 -14.20 5.52
N PHE A 50 10.32 -14.49 4.43
CA PHE A 50 9.69 -14.94 3.20
C PHE A 50 9.56 -16.47 3.12
N PRO A 51 8.46 -16.98 2.52
CA PRO A 51 7.24 -16.26 2.14
C PRO A 51 6.22 -16.17 3.29
N VAL A 52 6.37 -16.99 4.34
CA VAL A 52 5.32 -17.25 5.33
C VAL A 52 5.10 -16.08 6.28
N GLY A 53 6.18 -15.56 6.88
CA GLY A 53 6.12 -14.39 7.76
C GLY A 53 5.65 -13.13 7.03
N PHE A 54 6.11 -12.95 5.80
CA PHE A 54 5.70 -11.88 4.89
C PHE A 54 4.20 -11.95 4.58
N SER A 55 3.70 -13.11 4.15
CA SER A 55 2.29 -13.34 3.87
C SER A 55 1.41 -13.08 5.11
N ARG A 56 1.85 -13.51 6.30
CA ARG A 56 1.14 -13.23 7.55
C ARG A 56 1.03 -11.73 7.82
N LYS A 57 2.14 -10.99 7.73
CA LYS A 57 2.20 -9.54 7.98
C LYS A 57 1.40 -8.75 6.93
N LEU A 58 1.47 -9.13 5.66
CA LEU A 58 0.59 -8.59 4.61
C LEU A 58 -0.89 -8.84 4.92
N GLY A 59 -1.24 -10.02 5.45
CA GLY A 59 -2.60 -10.32 5.88
C GLY A 59 -3.14 -9.36 6.94
N VAL A 60 -2.29 -8.98 7.91
CA VAL A 60 -2.65 -7.97 8.93
C VAL A 60 -2.89 -6.61 8.27
N LEU A 61 -1.98 -6.15 7.41
CA LEU A 61 -2.13 -4.87 6.71
C LEU A 61 -3.41 -4.80 5.88
N LEU A 62 -3.64 -5.84 5.07
CA LEU A 62 -4.77 -5.90 4.15
C LEU A 62 -6.12 -6.04 4.89
N SER A 63 -6.11 -6.49 6.16
CA SER A 63 -7.32 -6.56 6.99
C SER A 63 -7.83 -5.20 7.44
N GLY A 64 -7.02 -4.14 7.32
CA GLY A 64 -7.42 -2.79 7.71
C GLY A 64 -8.45 -2.14 6.78
N GLN A 65 -8.79 -2.78 5.65
CA GLN A 65 -9.71 -2.25 4.64
C GLN A 65 -10.55 -3.38 4.02
N GLU A 66 -11.75 -3.04 3.57
CA GLU A 66 -12.67 -4.02 2.96
C GLU A 66 -12.37 -4.32 1.49
N ALA A 67 -11.71 -3.40 0.79
CA ALA A 67 -11.33 -3.56 -0.60
C ALA A 67 -10.07 -2.74 -0.95
N TRP A 68 -9.39 -3.13 -2.02
CA TRP A 68 -8.07 -2.62 -2.39
C TRP A 68 -7.93 -2.44 -3.89
N TYR A 69 -7.34 -1.32 -4.30
CA TYR A 69 -6.84 -1.12 -5.65
C TYR A 69 -5.38 -1.55 -5.72
N LEU A 70 -5.02 -2.29 -6.77
CA LEU A 70 -3.63 -2.65 -7.07
C LEU A 70 -3.28 -2.13 -8.45
N PHE A 71 -2.18 -1.39 -8.56
CA PHE A 71 -1.70 -0.92 -9.87
C PHE A 71 -0.20 -0.67 -9.86
N PRO A 72 0.48 -0.87 -11.02
CA PRO A 72 1.88 -0.52 -11.16
C PRO A 72 2.07 1.00 -11.12
N ARG A 73 3.26 1.44 -10.70
CA ARG A 73 3.67 2.85 -10.70
C ARG A 73 3.58 3.51 -12.08
N LYS A 74 3.67 2.72 -13.15
CA LYS A 74 3.29 3.14 -14.51
C LYS A 74 1.99 2.44 -14.88
N CYS A 75 0.86 2.94 -14.37
CA CYS A 75 -0.45 2.35 -14.58
C CYS A 75 -1.12 2.78 -15.89
N PHE A 76 -1.84 1.84 -16.51
CA PHE A 76 -2.84 2.08 -17.54
C PHE A 76 -4.21 1.65 -17.01
N PHE A 77 -5.26 2.37 -17.41
CA PHE A 77 -6.63 2.04 -17.04
C PHE A 77 -7.19 0.89 -17.87
N PRO A 78 -8.12 0.09 -17.31
CA PRO A 78 -8.76 0.25 -16.00
C PRO A 78 -7.94 -0.35 -14.84
N ILE A 79 -8.12 0.19 -13.62
CA ILE A 79 -7.46 -0.30 -12.40
C ILE A 79 -8.32 -1.37 -11.74
N GLU A 80 -7.71 -2.50 -11.37
CA GLU A 80 -8.38 -3.62 -10.72
C GLU A 80 -8.76 -3.29 -9.27
N LEU A 81 -9.97 -3.68 -8.88
CA LEU A 81 -10.45 -3.65 -7.50
C LEU A 81 -10.54 -5.08 -6.96
N TYR A 82 -9.90 -5.31 -5.82
CA TYR A 82 -9.94 -6.55 -5.05
C TYR A 82 -10.88 -6.36 -3.85
N GLU A 83 -12.02 -7.04 -3.85
CA GLU A 83 -12.99 -6.99 -2.75
C GLU A 83 -12.58 -7.91 -1.57
N THR A 84 -13.31 -7.87 -0.46
CA THR A 84 -12.95 -8.60 0.78
C THR A 84 -12.73 -10.10 0.54
N ASN A 85 -13.57 -10.72 -0.29
CA ASN A 85 -13.46 -12.13 -0.67
C ASN A 85 -12.27 -12.43 -1.59
N GLU A 86 -11.63 -11.43 -2.16
CA GLU A 86 -10.46 -11.52 -3.06
C GLU A 86 -9.14 -11.13 -2.37
N ILE A 87 -9.17 -10.70 -1.09
CA ILE A 87 -7.96 -10.30 -0.33
C ILE A 87 -6.91 -11.43 -0.31
N SER A 88 -7.34 -12.70 -0.24
CA SER A 88 -6.41 -13.84 -0.31
C SER A 88 -5.65 -13.90 -1.63
N ASN A 89 -6.29 -13.52 -2.75
CA ASN A 89 -5.68 -13.48 -4.07
C ASN A 89 -4.70 -12.30 -4.17
N LEU A 90 -5.10 -11.12 -3.69
CA LEU A 90 -4.22 -9.94 -3.63
C LEU A 90 -2.95 -10.25 -2.80
N LYS A 91 -3.12 -10.84 -1.62
CA LYS A 91 -2.02 -11.26 -0.77
C LYS A 91 -1.10 -12.25 -1.50
N HIS A 92 -1.67 -13.26 -2.16
CA HIS A 92 -0.89 -14.22 -2.92
C HIS A 92 -0.10 -13.53 -4.04
N HIS A 93 -0.73 -12.62 -4.78
CA HIS A 93 -0.10 -11.81 -5.83
C HIS A 93 1.12 -11.05 -5.29
N LEU A 94 0.96 -10.27 -4.21
CA LEU A 94 2.08 -9.51 -3.62
C LEU A 94 3.23 -10.43 -3.17
N VAL A 95 2.91 -11.59 -2.58
CA VAL A 95 3.91 -12.61 -2.20
C VAL A 95 4.58 -13.28 -3.41
N GLN A 96 4.06 -13.15 -4.62
CA GLN A 96 4.77 -13.56 -5.84
C GLN A 96 5.58 -12.42 -6.46
N GLU A 97 5.15 -11.17 -6.27
CA GLU A 97 5.81 -10.00 -6.85
C GLU A 97 7.09 -9.58 -6.12
N TRP A 98 7.25 -9.90 -4.81
CA TRP A 98 8.44 -9.45 -4.07
C TRP A 98 9.76 -9.86 -4.72
N CYS A 99 9.83 -11.04 -5.35
CA CYS A 99 11.06 -11.54 -5.99
C CYS A 99 11.34 -10.90 -7.35
N LYS A 100 10.41 -10.11 -7.89
CA LYS A 100 10.53 -9.41 -9.18
C LYS A 100 10.88 -7.93 -9.03
N LEU A 101 10.86 -7.42 -7.80
CA LEU A 101 11.18 -6.03 -7.48
C LEU A 101 12.69 -5.79 -7.57
N LEU A 102 13.21 -5.67 -8.80
CA LEU A 102 14.62 -5.42 -9.08
C LEU A 102 14.93 -3.94 -9.35
N ASP A 103 13.93 -3.19 -9.81
CA ASP A 103 14.00 -1.79 -10.17
C ASP A 103 12.63 -1.09 -10.01
N ASP A 104 12.60 0.21 -10.27
CA ASP A 104 11.40 1.02 -10.12
C ASP A 104 10.32 0.76 -11.17
N GLU A 105 10.60 -0.04 -12.21
CA GLU A 105 9.64 -0.38 -13.24
C GLU A 105 8.57 -1.36 -12.74
N HIS A 106 8.92 -2.13 -11.71
CA HIS A 106 8.04 -3.13 -11.09
C HIS A 106 7.39 -2.62 -9.80
N ASP A 107 7.61 -1.36 -9.41
CA ASP A 107 6.96 -0.77 -8.25
C ASP A 107 5.43 -0.83 -8.39
N LEU A 108 4.76 -1.23 -7.32
CA LEU A 108 3.31 -1.32 -7.21
C LEU A 108 2.81 -0.36 -6.11
N TYR A 109 1.59 0.14 -6.30
CA TYR A 109 0.82 0.77 -5.24
C TYR A 109 -0.38 -0.10 -4.90
N VAL A 110 -0.62 -0.25 -3.59
CA VAL A 110 -1.82 -0.87 -3.06
C VAL A 110 -2.58 0.18 -2.26
N VAL A 111 -3.81 0.50 -2.66
CA VAL A 111 -4.57 1.61 -2.09
C VAL A 111 -5.89 1.10 -1.55
N GLY A 112 -6.18 1.36 -0.28
CA GLY A 112 -7.45 1.00 0.35
C GLY A 112 -8.61 1.74 -0.32
N ALA A 113 -9.71 1.04 -0.59
CA ALA A 113 -10.85 1.62 -1.30
C ALA A 113 -11.59 2.73 -0.54
N SER A 114 -11.36 2.86 0.78
CA SER A 114 -11.79 4.01 1.58
C SER A 114 -10.99 5.28 1.29
N GLY A 115 -9.76 5.13 0.78
CA GLY A 115 -8.78 6.19 0.68
C GLY A 115 -7.86 6.33 1.90
N ASP A 116 -8.05 5.57 2.98
CA ASP A 116 -7.31 5.80 4.23
C ASP A 116 -5.88 5.26 4.23
N VAL A 117 -5.55 4.30 3.36
CA VAL A 117 -4.29 3.56 3.38
C VAL A 117 -3.65 3.50 2.01
N ILE A 118 -2.35 3.79 1.94
CA ILE A 118 -1.50 3.60 0.76
C ILE A 118 -0.31 2.75 1.16
N ILE A 119 -0.09 1.65 0.43
CA ILE A 119 1.12 0.84 0.53
C ILE A 119 1.99 1.12 -0.69
N SER A 120 3.22 1.57 -0.45
CA SER A 120 4.23 1.73 -1.50
C SER A 120 5.07 0.46 -1.57
N TYR A 121 4.75 -0.40 -2.52
CA TYR A 121 5.34 -1.72 -2.68
C TYR A 121 6.38 -1.69 -3.80
N GLY A 122 7.63 -1.36 -3.47
CA GLY A 122 8.66 -1.08 -4.49
C GLY A 122 10.02 -1.69 -4.20
N HIS A 123 10.92 -1.64 -5.18
CA HIS A 123 12.25 -2.26 -5.17
C HIS A 123 13.15 -1.93 -3.98
N LEU A 124 12.96 -0.79 -3.32
CA LEU A 124 13.73 -0.43 -2.13
C LEU A 124 13.17 -1.01 -0.82
N PHE A 125 12.08 -1.78 -0.84
CA PHE A 125 11.41 -2.18 0.40
C PHE A 125 12.26 -3.12 1.29
N MET A 126 13.22 -3.85 0.73
CA MET A 126 14.15 -4.67 1.52
C MET A 126 15.19 -3.81 2.25
N ASP A 127 15.60 -2.69 1.65
CA ASP A 127 16.60 -1.77 2.23
C ASP A 127 15.96 -0.74 3.16
N GLU A 128 14.81 -0.19 2.76
CA GLU A 128 14.13 0.93 3.44
C GLU A 128 12.88 0.51 4.22
N GLY A 129 12.48 -0.76 4.15
CA GLY A 129 11.22 -1.26 4.68
C GLY A 129 10.00 -0.97 3.78
N LEU A 130 8.94 -1.73 4.01
CA LEU A 130 7.64 -1.50 3.36
C LEU A 130 6.97 -0.27 3.97
N LYS A 131 6.74 0.76 3.15
CA LYS A 131 6.14 2.02 3.58
C LYS A 131 4.62 1.94 3.45
N VAL A 132 3.93 2.24 4.54
CA VAL A 132 2.47 2.31 4.62
C VAL A 132 2.08 3.70 5.13
N PHE A 133 1.31 4.44 4.35
CA PHE A 133 0.79 5.75 4.72
C PHE A 133 -0.67 5.61 5.15
N ILE A 134 -1.04 6.21 6.28
CA ILE A 134 -2.36 6.02 6.91
C ILE A 134 -2.90 7.38 7.34
N GLN A 135 -4.10 7.74 6.89
CA GLN A 135 -4.78 8.98 7.31
C GLN A 135 -5.38 8.87 8.71
N ASN A 136 -6.01 7.74 9.02
CA ASN A 136 -6.66 7.50 10.29
C ASN A 136 -5.64 7.09 11.38
N PRO A 137 -5.40 7.91 12.43
CA PRO A 137 -4.44 7.58 13.48
C PRO A 137 -4.80 6.33 14.29
N GLU A 138 -6.08 6.13 14.59
CA GLU A 138 -6.56 4.96 15.37
C GLU A 138 -6.33 3.66 14.59
N LEU A 139 -6.55 3.69 13.27
CA LEU A 139 -6.23 2.58 12.39
C LEU A 139 -4.71 2.31 12.38
N ALA A 140 -3.89 3.37 12.32
CA ALA A 140 -2.44 3.23 12.31
C ALA A 140 -1.91 2.58 13.60
N GLU A 141 -2.42 2.99 14.76
CA GLU A 141 -2.08 2.40 16.06
C GLU A 141 -2.52 0.94 16.17
N THR A 142 -3.75 0.64 15.73
CA THR A 142 -4.30 -0.73 15.71
C THR A 142 -3.46 -1.66 14.83
N LEU A 143 -3.14 -1.23 13.61
CA LEU A 143 -2.31 -2.01 12.69
C LEU A 143 -0.89 -2.21 13.24
N LEU A 144 -0.30 -1.18 13.87
CA LEU A 144 1.02 -1.27 14.48
C LEU A 144 1.04 -2.35 15.57
N ALA A 145 0.07 -2.32 16.48
CA ALA A 145 -0.05 -3.30 17.56
C ALA A 145 -0.17 -4.72 17.02
N LEU A 146 -1.09 -4.94 16.06
CA LEU A 146 -1.28 -6.26 15.44
C LEU A 146 -0.04 -6.76 14.69
N LEU A 147 0.71 -5.85 14.05
CA LEU A 147 1.95 -6.19 13.38
C LEU A 147 3.04 -6.60 14.37
N ILE A 148 3.22 -5.85 15.46
CA ILE A 148 4.17 -6.17 16.53
C ILE A 148 3.82 -7.53 17.15
N ASP A 149 2.54 -7.78 17.46
CA ASP A 149 2.07 -9.06 18.00
C ASP A 149 2.31 -10.22 17.02
N SER A 150 2.30 -9.94 15.71
CA SER A 150 2.66 -10.90 14.67
C SER A 150 4.18 -11.10 14.48
N GLY A 151 5.01 -10.47 15.32
CA GLY A 151 6.47 -10.51 15.25
C GLY A 151 7.06 -9.66 14.12
N ALA A 152 6.36 -8.60 13.68
CA ALA A 152 6.93 -7.63 12.76
C ALA A 152 7.85 -6.65 13.48
N ASN A 153 8.93 -6.27 12.81
CA ASN A 153 9.69 -5.09 13.17
C ASN A 153 9.07 -3.90 12.43
N ALA A 154 8.18 -3.16 13.11
CA ALA A 154 7.42 -2.06 12.53
C ALA A 154 7.58 -0.80 13.39
N GLU A 155 7.71 0.34 12.74
CA GLU A 155 7.82 1.65 13.37
C GLU A 155 6.75 2.61 12.85
N LEU A 156 6.24 3.46 13.73
CA LEU A 156 5.32 4.54 13.38
C LEU A 156 6.06 5.86 13.43
N ILE A 157 6.21 6.47 12.27
CA ILE A 157 6.83 7.77 12.08
C ILE A 157 5.72 8.81 12.16
N SER A 158 5.78 9.62 13.22
CA SER A 158 4.92 10.79 13.34
C SER A 158 5.34 11.84 12.30
N PRO A 159 4.39 12.57 11.72
CA PRO A 159 4.72 13.66 10.83
C PRO A 159 5.54 14.71 11.57
N THR A 160 6.60 15.17 10.93
CA THR A 160 7.42 16.27 11.44
C THR A 160 6.56 17.55 11.43
N PRO A 161 6.46 18.28 12.55
CA PRO A 161 5.69 19.53 12.63
C PRO A 161 6.24 20.63 11.71
#